data_AF-A0A066RHL1-F1
#
_entry.id   AF-A0A066RHL1-F1
#
_cell.length_a   1.000
_cell.length_b   1.000
_cell.length_c   1.000
_cell.angle_alpha   90.00
_cell.angle_beta   90.00
_cell.angle_gamma   90.00
#
_symmetry.space_group_name_H-M   'P 1'
#
loop_
_entity.id
_entity.type
_entity.pdbx_description
1 polymer ?
#
loop_
_entity_poly.entity_id
_entity_poly.type
_entity_poly.pdbx_seq_one_letter_code
_entity_poly.pdbx_strand_id
1 'polypeptide(L)'
;MKQQAELAGINWFDEVLVHPEDFEEDSNIQQLWQKLSAQPLGSITPEHWADEVSRFGHLWIHRPHDALINPGCTSAYEWFVNKPNRDAKDNIVRQKFENS
;
A
#
# COMPACT_ATOMS: atom_id res chain seq x y z
N MET A 1 1.93 2.54 11.27
CA MET A 1 0.91 3.18 12.14
C MET A 1 0.96 2.68 13.59
N LYS A 2 1.07 1.37 13.88
CA LYS A 2 1.12 0.80 15.25
C LYS A 2 2.02 1.58 16.22
N GLN A 3 3.30 1.72 15.91
CA GLN A 3 4.26 2.47 16.76
C GLN A 3 3.95 3.97 16.92
N GLN A 4 3.35 4.62 15.91
CA GLN A 4 2.96 6.04 16.01
C GLN A 4 1.78 6.23 16.96
N ALA A 5 0.88 5.24 17.02
CA ALA A 5 -0.22 5.22 17.98
C ALA A 5 0.26 4.89 19.41
N GLU A 6 1.24 4.00 19.56
CA GLU A 6 1.91 3.75 20.85
C GLU A 6 2.57 5.03 21.39
N LEU A 7 3.21 5.83 20.54
CA LEU A 7 3.73 7.16 20.93
C LEU A 7 2.64 8.10 21.45
N ALA A 8 1.42 7.97 20.91
CA ALA A 8 0.26 8.74 21.36
C ALA A 8 -0.41 8.16 22.61
N GLY A 9 0.16 7.13 23.23
CA GLY A 9 -0.34 6.49 24.46
C GLY A 9 -1.37 5.39 24.22
N ILE A 10 -1.54 4.92 22.98
CA ILE A 10 -2.42 3.79 22.69
C ILE A 10 -1.73 2.49 23.10
N ASN A 11 -2.40 1.72 23.96
CA ASN A 11 -2.00 0.37 24.30
C ASN A 11 -2.70 -0.63 23.36
N TRP A 12 -1.91 -1.46 22.67
CA TRP A 12 -2.44 -2.51 21.81
C TRP A 12 -2.67 -3.79 22.61
N PHE A 13 -3.81 -4.43 22.40
CA PHE A 13 -4.08 -5.77 22.92
C PHE A 13 -3.62 -6.78 21.87
N ASP A 14 -2.32 -7.10 21.90
CA ASP A 14 -1.72 -7.97 20.87
C ASP A 14 -2.38 -9.36 20.80
N GLU A 15 -2.97 -9.84 21.90
CA GLU A 15 -3.70 -11.12 21.97
C GLU A 15 -4.95 -11.19 21.08
N VAL A 16 -5.52 -10.04 20.70
CA VAL A 16 -6.71 -9.95 19.84
C VAL A 16 -6.41 -9.32 18.48
N LEU A 17 -5.13 -9.02 18.20
CA LEU A 17 -4.73 -8.44 16.94
C LEU A 17 -4.78 -9.53 15.86
N VAL A 18 -5.79 -9.45 14.99
CA VAL A 18 -5.89 -10.32 13.82
C VAL A 18 -5.05 -9.71 12.71
N HIS A 19 -4.05 -10.45 12.26
CA HIS A 19 -3.29 -10.06 11.07
C HIS A 19 -4.02 -10.44 9.79
N PRO A 20 -3.81 -9.67 8.71
CA PRO A 20 -4.32 -10.04 7.40
C PRO A 20 -3.57 -11.27 6.85
N GLU A 21 -4.23 -12.04 5.97
CA GLU A 21 -3.72 -13.30 5.41
C GLU A 21 -2.39 -13.11 4.66
N ASP A 22 -2.24 -12.00 3.92
CA ASP A 22 -1.01 -11.64 3.22
C ASP A 22 0.19 -11.45 4.17
N PHE A 23 -0.05 -11.00 5.40
CA PHE A 23 0.97 -10.91 6.44
C PHE A 23 1.36 -12.29 6.99
N GLU A 24 0.40 -13.18 7.17
CA GLU A 24 0.64 -14.53 7.72
C GLU A 24 1.37 -15.43 6.72
N GLU A 25 1.15 -15.24 5.42
CA GLU A 25 1.72 -16.10 4.37
C GLU A 25 3.05 -15.59 3.78
N ASP A 26 3.36 -14.29 3.88
CA ASP A 26 4.59 -13.73 3.32
C ASP A 26 5.72 -13.62 4.35
N SER A 27 6.67 -14.56 4.31
CA SER A 27 7.84 -14.52 5.20
C SER A 27 8.69 -13.24 5.09
N ASN A 28 8.69 -12.55 3.94
CA ASN A 28 9.46 -11.32 3.75
C ASN A 28 8.81 -10.13 4.46
N ILE A 29 7.47 -10.06 4.45
CA ILE A 29 6.75 -8.98 5.16
C ILE A 29 6.85 -9.17 6.67
N GLN A 30 6.87 -10.41 7.16
CA GLN A 30 7.11 -10.73 8.57
C GLN A 30 8.52 -10.35 9.00
N GLN A 31 9.55 -10.63 8.19
CA GLN A 31 10.93 -10.21 8.48
C GLN A 31 11.07 -8.69 8.51
N LEU A 32 10.44 -7.99 7.56
CA LEU A 32 10.40 -6.53 7.55
C LEU A 32 9.72 -6.00 8.82
N TRP A 33 8.59 -6.60 9.24
CA TRP A 33 7.93 -6.23 10.49
C TRP A 33 8.80 -6.47 11.72
N GLN A 34 9.51 -7.59 11.81
CA GLN A 34 10.44 -7.85 12.92
C GLN A 34 11.57 -6.80 12.98
N LYS A 35 12.14 -6.44 11.82
CA LYS A 35 13.16 -5.38 11.72
C LYS A 35 12.64 -4.02 12.18
N LEU A 36 11.41 -3.66 11.78
CA LEU A 36 10.78 -2.38 12.11
C LEU A 36 10.32 -2.32 13.57
N SER A 37 9.72 -3.39 14.09
CA SER A 37 9.22 -3.45 15.47
C SER A 37 10.34 -3.42 16.51
N ALA A 38 11.55 -3.87 16.15
CA ALA A 38 12.75 -3.74 16.98
C ALA A 38 13.32 -2.31 17.04
N GLN A 39 12.89 -1.39 16.17
CA GLN A 39 13.35 0.00 16.24
C GLN A 39 12.78 0.71 17.46
N PRO A 40 13.53 1.63 18.09
CA PRO A 40 13.00 2.48 19.14
C PRO A 40 11.72 3.18 18.72
N LEU A 41 10.79 3.33 19.65
CA LEU A 41 9.50 3.93 19.38
C LEU A 41 9.66 5.35 18.81
N GLY A 42 9.02 5.62 17.66
CA GLY A 42 9.13 6.91 16.96
C GLY A 42 10.40 7.13 16.14
N SER A 43 11.28 6.14 16.03
CA SER A 43 12.54 6.26 15.28
C SER A 43 12.51 5.67 13.87
N ILE A 44 11.41 5.06 13.44
CA ILE A 44 11.32 4.51 12.08
C ILE A 44 11.41 5.63 11.04
N THR A 45 12.49 5.59 10.26
CA THR A 45 12.70 6.39 9.05
C THR A 45 12.63 5.53 7.77
N PRO A 46 12.59 6.13 6.56
CA PRO A 46 12.58 5.41 5.29
C PRO A 46 13.73 4.42 5.09
N GLU A 47 14.92 4.72 5.62
CA GLU A 47 16.12 3.88 5.51
C GLU A 47 15.90 2.48 6.12
N HIS A 48 14.94 2.33 7.02
CA HIS A 48 14.64 1.04 7.64
C HIS A 48 13.81 0.08 6.76
N TRP A 49 13.13 0.57 5.72
CA TRP A 49 12.22 -0.25 4.89
C TRP A 49 12.35 -0.05 3.38
N ALA A 50 13.00 1.03 2.93
CA ALA A 50 13.05 1.39 1.51
C ALA A 50 13.69 0.31 0.64
N ASP A 51 14.72 -0.36 1.14
CA ASP A 51 15.42 -1.45 0.44
C ASP A 51 14.51 -2.66 0.23
N GLU A 52 13.81 -3.10 1.27
CA GLU A 52 12.87 -4.21 1.19
C GLU A 52 11.70 -3.87 0.25
N VAL A 53 11.15 -2.66 0.34
CA VAL A 53 10.11 -2.19 -0.57
C VAL A 53 10.62 -2.10 -2.01
N SER A 54 11.88 -1.71 -2.24
CA SER A 54 12.45 -1.71 -3.59
C SER A 54 12.55 -3.12 -4.17
N ARG A 55 12.79 -4.14 -3.34
CA ARG A 55 12.94 -5.54 -3.76
C ARG A 55 11.60 -6.24 -3.94
N PHE A 56 10.70 -6.09 -2.98
CA PHE A 56 9.46 -6.87 -2.87
C PHE A 56 8.20 -6.04 -3.03
N GLY A 57 8.30 -4.71 -3.15
CA GLY A 57 7.13 -3.83 -3.22
C GLY A 57 6.22 -4.08 -4.41
N HIS A 58 6.68 -4.77 -5.46
CA HIS A 58 5.82 -5.22 -6.55
C HIS A 58 4.83 -6.33 -6.14
N LEU A 59 5.10 -7.05 -5.04
CA LEU A 59 4.21 -8.05 -4.43
C LEU A 59 3.29 -7.40 -3.38
N TRP A 60 3.80 -6.41 -2.63
CA TRP A 60 3.10 -5.83 -1.48
C TRP A 60 2.25 -4.60 -1.80
N ILE A 61 2.72 -3.79 -2.75
CA ILE A 61 2.08 -2.51 -3.07
C ILE A 61 1.20 -2.74 -4.27
N HIS A 62 -0.11 -2.89 -4.02
CA HIS A 62 -1.08 -2.81 -5.08
C HIS A 62 -0.92 -1.46 -5.77
N ARG A 63 -0.50 -1.49 -7.03
CA ARG A 63 -0.57 -0.33 -7.91
C ARG A 63 -2.01 -0.26 -8.38
N PRO A 64 -2.84 0.69 -7.91
CA PRO A 64 -4.18 0.81 -8.45
C PRO A 64 -4.03 0.93 -9.95
N HIS A 65 -4.79 0.13 -10.70
CA HIS A 65 -4.73 0.10 -12.16
C HIS A 65 -5.36 1.37 -12.77
N ASP A 66 -5.13 2.54 -12.15
CA ASP A 66 -5.44 3.83 -12.75
C ASP A 66 -4.55 3.97 -14.00
N ALA A 67 -5.18 3.83 -15.16
CA ALA A 67 -4.54 3.92 -16.46
C ALA A 67 -3.82 5.28 -16.66
N LEU A 68 -4.14 6.31 -15.86
CA LEU A 68 -3.45 7.60 -15.87
C LEU A 68 -2.15 7.62 -15.04
N ILE A 69 -1.95 6.65 -14.14
CA ILE A 69 -0.78 6.60 -13.24
C ILE A 69 0.27 5.61 -13.74
N ASN A 70 -0.12 4.54 -14.44
CA ASN A 70 0.79 3.47 -14.84
C ASN A 70 0.99 3.36 -16.36
N PRO A 71 2.03 3.98 -16.95
CA PRO A 71 2.36 3.78 -18.36
C PRO A 71 2.78 2.32 -18.59
N GLY A 72 1.99 1.58 -19.37
CA GLY A 72 2.24 0.16 -19.70
C GLY A 72 1.07 -0.79 -19.42
N CYS A 73 0.04 -0.36 -18.68
CA CYS A 73 -1.19 -1.13 -18.45
C CYS A 73 -2.23 -0.89 -19.56
N THR A 74 -1.89 -1.22 -20.81
CA THR A 74 -2.75 -0.99 -21.99
C THR A 74 -3.44 -2.26 -22.50
N SER A 75 -3.40 -3.36 -21.76
CA SER A 75 -4.04 -4.60 -22.22
C SER A 75 -5.56 -4.45 -22.23
N ALA A 76 -6.24 -5.17 -23.14
CA ALA A 76 -7.70 -5.13 -23.24
C ALA A 76 -8.40 -5.59 -21.94
N TYR A 77 -7.78 -6.50 -21.19
CA TYR A 77 -8.28 -6.98 -19.91
C TYR A 77 -8.24 -5.89 -18.83
N GLU A 78 -7.13 -5.17 -18.71
CA GLU A 78 -7.01 -4.06 -17.77
C GLU A 78 -8.00 -2.93 -18.10
N TRP A 79 -8.18 -2.61 -19.39
CA TRP A 79 -9.19 -1.65 -19.82
C TRP A 79 -10.62 -2.02 -19.39
N PHE A 80 -10.96 -3.30 -19.43
CA PHE A 80 -12.26 -3.80 -19.02
C PHE A 80 -12.46 -3.72 -17.51
N VAL A 81 -11.45 -4.10 -16.72
CA VAL A 81 -11.50 -4.06 -15.25
C VAL A 81 -11.53 -2.63 -14.72
N ASN A 82 -10.78 -1.72 -15.34
CA ASN A 82 -10.62 -0.36 -14.83
C ASN A 82 -11.71 0.60 -15.30
N LYS A 83 -12.31 0.34 -16.47
CA LYS A 83 -13.32 1.16 -17.14
C LYS A 83 -13.11 2.67 -16.86
N PRO A 84 -11.93 3.22 -17.20
CA PRO A 84 -11.59 4.55 -16.75
C PRO A 84 -12.50 5.58 -17.45
N ASN A 85 -12.78 6.67 -16.76
CA ASN A 85 -13.68 7.69 -17.28
C ASN A 85 -13.09 8.32 -18.55
N ARG A 86 -13.96 8.57 -19.52
CA ARG A 86 -13.62 9.14 -20.82
C ARG A 86 -14.37 10.45 -21.02
N ASP A 87 -13.69 11.46 -21.57
CA ASP A 87 -14.33 12.69 -22.00
C ASP A 87 -15.08 12.52 -23.34
N ALA A 88 -15.74 13.58 -23.81
CA ALA A 88 -16.45 13.56 -25.09
C ALA A 88 -15.54 13.37 -26.33
N LYS A 89 -14.22 13.45 -26.16
CA LYS A 89 -13.19 13.25 -27.19
C LYS A 89 -12.46 11.91 -27.00
N ASP A 90 -12.99 11.04 -26.14
CA ASP A 90 -12.47 9.72 -25.82
C ASP A 90 -11.11 9.70 -25.09
N ASN A 91 -10.68 10.83 -24.52
CA ASN A 91 -9.48 10.88 -23.68
C ASN A 91 -9.76 10.35 -22.28
N ILE A 92 -8.79 9.64 -21.70
CA ILE A 92 -8.88 9.18 -20.31
C ILE A 92 -8.82 10.40 -19.37
N VAL A 93 -9.76 10.48 -18.44
CA VAL A 93 -9.84 11.56 -17.44
C VAL A 93 -10.05 11.00 -16.03
N ARG A 94 -9.51 11.68 -15.02
CA ARG A 94 -9.78 11.38 -13.61
C ARG A 94 -11.17 11.90 -13.25
N GLN A 95 -12.00 11.08 -12.60
CA GLN A 95 -13.26 11.54 -12.02
C GLN A 95 -12.96 12.42 -10.83
N LYS A 96 -13.47 13.65 -10.86
CA LYS A 96 -13.44 14.56 -9.72
C LYS A 96 -14.85 14.62 -9.16
N PHE A 97 -15.01 14.17 -7.92
CA PHE A 97 -16.23 14.41 -7.17
C PHE A 97 -16.01 15.70 -6.38
N GLU A 98 -16.86 16.70 -6.61
CA GLU A 98 -16.90 17.87 -5.76
C GLU A 98 -17.69 17.50 -4.51
N ASN A 99 -17.08 17.68 -3.34
CA ASN A 99 -17.83 17.61 -2.08
C ASN A 99 -18.56 18.94 -1.91
N SER A 100 -19.81 18.99 -2.39
CA SER A 100 -20.77 20.05 -2.10
C SER A 100 -21.29 19.97 -0.68
#